data_AF-A0A8H5TZ28-F1
#
_entry.id   AF-A0A8H5TZ28-F1
#
_cell.length_a   1.000
_cell.length_b   1.000
_cell.length_c   1.000
_cell.angle_alpha   90.00
_cell.angle_beta   90.00
_cell.angle_gamma   90.00
#
_symmetry.space_group_name_H-M   'P 1'
#
loop_
_entity.id
_entity.type
_entity.pdbx_description
1 polymer ?
#
loop_
_entity_poly.entity_id
_entity_poly.type
_entity_poly.pdbx_seq_one_letter_code
_entity_poly.pdbx_strand_id
1 'polypeptide(L)'
;MIPRLPAEILCMIVDICPRSSQASLSRCCRHLYGISNPVLYRNDVQYFDSSAVFHAIAWCTCQDISLRILSSAKAGGATFRACRDAKNYHPAFVSRTKSSLHSPIHLAARRGLDKIIIFLMQHGISPDGPQMEDGLSQVRKPPLAEAICFKRESTAMLLVQSGASIFYPQFQFNAIEDAVRCGLSKLLGLMIELFQIDINEDLGYGCSMIMLAIYHGQRDIVRQLLTLGAKLLVALRHFSQNHQFMALSWTLSVVAEGLTRFLWIEGVLDLMTHLVAQRPSPTQKTQQLEALARLLEVLRKANYASCPESMIPTEELNWFLDALLERALSVKLADAALATLLLRHGARLRAGVFLKLLEILNSETFADNSVRSLRRYPKLLQSFDFVYDYCLSIPASQPTFMMKYFLKAVPIEAIRLVYDLKRQGLPLTAKGLQDLSSEGFQDP
;
A
#
# COMPACT_ATOMS: atom_id res chain seq x y z
N MET A 1 0.04 -20.11 65.45
CA MET A 1 0.85 -21.32 65.78
C MET A 1 1.64 -21.84 64.59
N ILE A 2 1.08 -21.88 63.38
CA ILE A 2 1.76 -22.40 62.17
C ILE A 2 3.14 -21.74 61.87
N PRO A 3 3.35 -20.41 61.94
CA PRO A 3 4.65 -19.81 61.60
C PRO A 3 5.75 -20.03 62.66
N ARG A 4 5.48 -20.75 63.75
CA ARG A 4 6.48 -21.12 64.77
C ARG A 4 7.05 -22.54 64.57
N LEU A 5 6.57 -23.27 63.56
CA LEU A 5 7.08 -24.60 63.23
C LEU A 5 8.42 -24.48 62.49
N PRO A 6 9.32 -25.49 62.62
CA PRO A 6 10.53 -25.58 61.81
C PRO A 6 10.22 -25.54 60.31
N ALA A 7 11.12 -24.93 59.54
CA ALA A 7 10.93 -24.73 58.10
C ALA A 7 10.76 -26.05 57.34
N GLU A 8 11.41 -27.12 57.80
CA GLU A 8 11.37 -28.47 57.24
C GLU A 8 9.98 -29.09 57.37
N ILE A 9 9.36 -28.94 58.55
CA ILE A 9 8.00 -29.44 58.80
C ILE A 9 6.99 -28.64 57.96
N LEU A 10 7.19 -27.32 57.85
CA LEU A 10 6.38 -26.47 56.99
C LEU A 10 6.51 -26.86 55.51
N CYS A 11 7.71 -27.16 55.02
CA CYS A 11 7.91 -27.68 53.66
C CYS A 11 7.12 -28.98 53.44
N MET A 12 7.23 -29.95 54.35
CA MET A 12 6.51 -31.23 54.24
C MET A 12 4.98 -31.04 54.23
N ILE A 13 4.46 -30.15 55.07
CA ILE A 13 3.02 -29.83 55.09
C ILE A 13 2.60 -29.21 53.76
N VAL A 14 3.37 -28.26 53.23
CA VAL A 14 3.06 -27.59 51.96
C VAL A 14 3.15 -28.56 50.78
N ASP A 15 4.13 -29.47 50.76
CA ASP A 15 4.30 -30.48 49.70
C ASP A 15 3.07 -31.39 49.57
N ILE A 16 2.43 -31.74 50.70
CA ILE A 16 1.25 -32.61 50.73
C ILE A 16 -0.05 -31.84 50.42
N CYS A 17 -0.05 -30.52 50.64
CA CYS A 17 -1.24 -29.69 50.42
C CYS A 17 -1.63 -29.59 48.93
N PRO A 18 -2.93 -29.47 48.61
CA PRO A 18 -3.36 -29.18 47.24
C PRO A 18 -2.91 -27.77 46.81
N ARG A 19 -2.74 -27.56 45.49
CA ARG A 19 -2.24 -26.30 44.91
C ARG A 19 -2.98 -25.05 45.38
N SER A 20 -4.31 -25.13 45.58
CA SER A 20 -5.11 -24.02 46.11
C SER A 20 -4.69 -23.64 47.52
N SER A 21 -4.46 -24.62 48.38
CA SER A 21 -3.97 -24.43 49.74
C SER A 21 -2.53 -23.93 49.77
N GLN A 22 -1.65 -24.46 48.91
CA GLN A 22 -0.28 -23.94 48.76
C GLN A 22 -0.29 -22.45 48.37
N ALA A 23 -1.15 -22.06 47.41
CA ALA A 23 -1.31 -20.67 47.01
C ALA A 23 -1.88 -19.81 48.13
N SER A 24 -2.87 -20.29 48.88
CA SER A 24 -3.43 -19.58 50.03
C SER A 24 -2.38 -19.37 51.14
N LEU A 25 -1.61 -20.41 51.49
CA LEU A 25 -0.53 -20.35 52.49
C LEU A 25 0.55 -19.35 52.10
N SER A 26 0.93 -19.31 50.81
CA SER A 26 1.90 -18.34 50.31
C SER A 26 1.45 -16.88 50.47
N ARG A 27 0.12 -16.62 50.50
CA ARG A 27 -0.44 -15.27 50.67
C ARG A 27 -0.58 -14.86 52.13
N CYS A 28 -0.50 -15.80 53.08
CA CYS A 28 -0.79 -15.52 54.50
C CYS A 28 0.28 -14.67 55.20
N CYS A 29 1.57 -14.94 54.99
CA CYS A 29 2.64 -14.14 55.60
C CYS A 29 3.98 -14.29 54.86
N ARG A 30 4.93 -13.36 55.08
CA ARG A 30 6.25 -13.36 54.43
C ARG A 30 7.06 -14.62 54.69
N HIS A 31 6.98 -15.17 55.90
CA HIS A 31 7.70 -16.38 56.27
C HIS A 31 7.16 -17.61 55.51
N LEU A 32 5.83 -17.80 55.50
CA LEU A 32 5.19 -18.87 54.74
C LEU A 32 5.30 -18.66 53.24
N TYR A 33 5.36 -17.41 52.76
CA TYR A 33 5.67 -17.11 51.35
C TYR A 33 7.04 -17.66 50.95
N GLY A 34 8.08 -17.40 51.75
CA GLY A 34 9.44 -17.89 51.46
C GLY A 34 9.55 -19.41 51.36
N ILE A 35 8.77 -20.13 52.18
CA ILE A 35 8.76 -21.61 52.21
C ILE A 35 7.82 -22.19 51.14
N SER A 36 6.61 -21.63 51.01
CA SER A 36 5.56 -22.22 50.17
C SER A 36 5.72 -21.89 48.70
N ASN A 37 6.32 -20.74 48.36
CA ASN A 37 6.44 -20.28 46.98
C ASN A 37 7.38 -21.15 46.13
N PRO A 38 8.57 -21.57 46.60
CA PRO A 38 9.41 -22.54 45.87
C PRO A 38 8.72 -23.88 45.64
N VAL A 39 8.04 -24.42 46.66
CA VAL A 39 7.27 -25.67 46.57
C VAL A 39 6.16 -25.56 45.54
N LEU A 40 5.41 -24.44 45.55
CA LEU A 40 4.33 -24.19 44.60
C LEU A 40 4.82 -24.18 43.15
N TYR A 41 5.96 -23.54 42.87
CA TYR A 41 6.52 -23.53 41.52
C TYR A 41 7.15 -24.86 41.12
N ARG A 42 7.78 -25.58 42.04
CA ARG A 42 8.27 -26.95 41.79
C ARG A 42 7.12 -27.88 41.40
N ASN A 43 6.00 -27.81 42.12
CA ASN A 43 4.79 -28.56 41.81
C ASN A 43 4.15 -28.11 40.48
N ASP A 44 4.19 -26.82 40.14
CA ASP A 44 3.74 -26.32 38.83
C ASP A 44 4.56 -26.88 37.66
N VAL A 45 5.87 -27.03 37.85
CA VAL A 45 6.76 -27.64 36.86
C VAL A 45 6.45 -29.12 36.68
N GLN A 46 6.28 -29.86 37.79
CA GLN A 46 6.13 -31.32 37.76
C GLN A 46 4.76 -31.78 37.24
N TYR A 47 3.68 -31.08 37.60
CA TYR A 47 2.31 -31.55 37.35
C TYR A 47 1.51 -30.70 36.35
N PHE A 48 2.00 -29.51 35.99
CA PHE A 48 1.21 -28.53 35.23
C PHE A 48 2.02 -27.85 34.11
N ASP A 49 3.08 -28.48 33.60
CA ASP A 49 3.89 -28.01 32.47
C ASP A 49 4.36 -26.55 32.59
N SER A 50 4.63 -26.08 33.82
CA SER A 50 5.00 -24.70 34.10
C SER A 50 3.94 -23.67 33.64
N SER A 51 2.65 -24.00 33.77
CA SER A 51 1.52 -23.13 33.39
C SER A 51 1.58 -21.73 34.01
N ALA A 52 2.23 -21.56 35.18
CA ALA A 52 2.38 -20.27 35.84
C ALA A 52 3.20 -19.28 35.01
N VAL A 53 4.14 -19.77 34.17
CA VAL A 53 4.92 -18.93 33.25
C VAL A 53 3.98 -18.29 32.21
N PHE A 54 3.10 -19.07 31.59
CA PHE A 54 2.11 -18.56 30.65
C PHE A 54 1.13 -17.62 31.32
N HIS A 55 0.62 -17.97 32.50
CA HIS A 55 -0.29 -17.12 33.24
C HIS A 55 0.33 -15.76 33.58
N ALA A 56 1.62 -15.74 33.98
CA ALA A 56 2.34 -14.50 34.24
C ALA A 56 2.45 -13.64 32.97
N ILE A 57 2.88 -14.24 31.86
CA ILE A 57 3.03 -13.55 30.58
C ILE A 57 1.67 -13.15 30.01
N ALA A 58 0.57 -13.82 30.34
CA ALA A 58 -0.78 -13.54 29.83
C ALA A 58 -1.49 -12.41 30.58
N TRP A 59 -1.48 -12.48 31.91
CA TRP A 59 -2.40 -11.75 32.76
C TRP A 59 -1.75 -10.68 33.62
N CYS A 60 -0.44 -10.75 33.84
CA CYS A 60 0.23 -9.70 34.61
C CYS A 60 0.22 -8.38 33.81
N THR A 61 -0.10 -7.31 34.53
CA THR A 61 -0.11 -5.92 34.04
C THR A 61 1.29 -5.31 34.06
N CYS A 62 2.17 -5.78 34.94
CA CYS A 62 3.55 -5.32 35.08
C CYS A 62 4.57 -6.41 34.70
N GLN A 63 5.57 -6.02 33.90
CA GLN A 63 6.65 -6.93 33.50
C GLN A 63 7.52 -7.35 34.69
N ASP A 64 7.71 -6.50 35.69
CA ASP A 64 8.58 -6.83 36.84
C ASP A 64 7.96 -7.92 37.73
N ILE A 65 6.63 -7.94 37.89
CA ILE A 65 5.90 -9.03 38.55
C ILE A 65 6.05 -10.32 37.76
N SER A 66 5.92 -10.23 36.43
CA SER A 66 6.09 -11.38 35.54
C SER A 66 7.50 -11.95 35.67
N LEU A 67 8.54 -11.10 35.65
CA LEU A 67 9.93 -11.51 35.82
C LEU A 67 10.17 -12.21 37.16
N ARG A 68 9.61 -11.70 38.27
CA ARG A 68 9.71 -12.38 39.58
C ARG A 68 9.09 -13.78 39.56
N ILE A 69 7.95 -13.93 38.90
CA ILE A 69 7.29 -15.23 38.73
C ILE A 69 8.15 -16.15 37.85
N LEU A 70 8.69 -15.65 36.74
CA LEU A 70 9.57 -16.41 35.85
C LEU A 70 10.85 -16.86 36.56
N SER A 71 11.49 -16.00 37.35
CA SER A 71 12.67 -16.35 38.16
C SER A 71 12.33 -17.40 39.22
N SER A 72 11.16 -17.31 39.86
CA SER A 72 10.69 -18.30 40.83
C SER A 72 10.38 -19.64 40.17
N ALA A 73 9.75 -19.63 38.99
CA ALA A 73 9.50 -20.82 38.19
C ALA A 73 10.80 -21.48 37.73
N LYS A 74 11.80 -20.69 37.31
CA LYS A 74 13.13 -21.19 36.95
C LYS A 74 13.83 -21.85 38.13
N ALA A 75 13.80 -21.21 39.31
CA ALA A 75 14.33 -21.78 40.55
C ALA A 75 13.62 -23.09 40.95
N GLY A 76 12.33 -23.22 40.62
CA GLY A 76 11.55 -24.45 40.76
C GLY A 76 11.85 -25.55 39.74
N GLY A 77 12.76 -25.31 38.78
CA GLY A 77 13.16 -26.28 37.76
C GLY A 77 12.51 -26.09 36.38
N ALA A 78 11.79 -25.00 36.13
CA ALA A 78 11.12 -24.79 34.85
C ALA A 78 12.10 -24.71 33.67
N THR A 79 11.85 -25.51 32.64
CA THR A 79 12.50 -25.40 31.33
C THR A 79 11.63 -24.61 30.37
N PHE A 80 12.00 -23.37 30.08
CA PHE A 80 11.20 -22.47 29.23
C PHE A 80 10.97 -22.94 27.79
N ARG A 81 11.70 -23.97 27.34
CA ARG A 81 11.50 -24.62 26.03
C ARG A 81 10.27 -25.53 26.00
N ALA A 82 9.95 -26.19 27.12
CA ALA A 82 8.89 -27.19 27.21
C ALA A 82 7.61 -26.69 27.89
N CYS A 83 7.59 -25.45 28.38
CA CYS A 83 6.41 -24.90 29.05
C CYS A 83 5.19 -24.91 28.12
N ARG A 84 4.02 -25.28 28.64
CA ARG A 84 2.74 -25.26 27.91
C ARG A 84 1.64 -24.64 28.78
N ASP A 85 0.66 -24.00 28.15
CA ASP A 85 -0.57 -23.61 28.84
C ASP A 85 -1.47 -24.84 29.05
N ALA A 86 -1.20 -25.61 30.11
CA ALA A 86 -1.94 -26.84 30.44
C ALA A 86 -3.45 -26.63 30.67
N LYS A 87 -3.90 -25.37 30.83
CA LYS A 87 -5.26 -25.05 31.27
C LYS A 87 -6.00 -24.11 30.31
N ASN A 88 -5.41 -23.79 29.15
CA ASN A 88 -5.99 -22.89 28.12
C ASN A 88 -6.51 -21.56 28.70
N TYR A 89 -5.82 -21.00 29.68
CA TYR A 89 -6.27 -19.78 30.36
C TYR A 89 -6.11 -18.53 29.51
N HIS A 90 -5.40 -18.58 28.39
CA HIS A 90 -5.19 -17.40 27.57
C HIS A 90 -6.41 -17.08 26.65
N PRO A 91 -6.90 -15.82 26.59
CA PRO A 91 -8.03 -15.45 25.74
C PRO A 91 -7.79 -15.65 24.23
N ALA A 92 -6.53 -15.76 23.79
CA ALA A 92 -6.20 -16.15 22.41
C ALA A 92 -6.60 -17.59 22.04
N PHE A 93 -6.97 -18.44 23.00
CA PHE A 93 -7.62 -19.73 22.73
C PHE A 93 -8.89 -19.54 21.88
N VAL A 94 -9.63 -18.44 22.11
CA VAL A 94 -10.84 -18.08 21.35
C VAL A 94 -10.52 -17.74 19.89
N SER A 95 -9.31 -17.23 19.60
CA SER A 95 -8.89 -16.81 18.26
C SER A 95 -8.35 -17.95 17.36
N ARG A 96 -8.44 -19.22 17.78
CA ARG A 96 -7.95 -20.43 17.05
C ARG A 96 -6.47 -20.40 16.63
N THR A 97 -5.67 -19.44 17.11
CA THR A 97 -4.22 -19.40 16.86
C THR A 97 -3.48 -20.20 17.93
N LYS A 98 -3.40 -21.53 17.72
CA LYS A 98 -2.71 -22.46 18.63
C LYS A 98 -1.19 -22.16 18.76
N SER A 99 -0.58 -21.51 17.76
CA SER A 99 0.87 -21.21 17.71
C SER A 99 1.39 -20.44 18.94
N SER A 100 0.64 -19.47 19.45
CA SER A 100 1.07 -18.62 20.57
C SER A 100 0.95 -19.27 21.95
N LEU A 101 0.30 -20.44 22.05
CA LEU A 101 0.06 -21.16 23.32
C LEU A 101 1.19 -22.16 23.66
N HIS A 102 2.15 -22.36 22.74
CA HIS A 102 3.13 -23.44 22.83
C HIS A 102 4.56 -23.00 23.17
N SER A 103 4.88 -21.70 23.27
CA SER A 103 6.06 -21.29 24.05
C SER A 103 5.99 -19.86 24.58
N PRO A 104 6.61 -19.61 25.75
CA PRO A 104 6.59 -18.31 26.43
C PRO A 104 7.06 -17.13 25.55
N ILE A 105 8.09 -17.34 24.72
CA ILE A 105 8.67 -16.26 23.90
C ILE A 105 7.72 -15.77 22.80
N HIS A 106 6.90 -16.66 22.23
CA HIS A 106 5.91 -16.27 21.21
C HIS A 106 4.80 -15.42 21.83
N LEU A 107 4.33 -15.81 23.01
CA LEU A 107 3.32 -15.05 23.74
C LEU A 107 3.87 -13.68 24.19
N ALA A 108 5.11 -13.64 24.67
CA ALA A 108 5.79 -12.40 25.02
C ALA A 108 5.96 -11.47 23.81
N ALA A 109 6.32 -12.02 22.64
CA ALA A 109 6.45 -11.28 21.39
C ALA A 109 5.12 -10.68 20.92
N ARG A 110 4.05 -11.47 20.93
CA ARG A 110 2.68 -11.03 20.60
C ARG A 110 2.20 -9.88 21.51
N ARG A 111 2.52 -9.93 22.81
CA ARG A 111 2.15 -8.89 23.78
C ARG A 111 3.09 -7.69 23.79
N GLY A 112 4.28 -7.81 23.21
CA GLY A 112 5.29 -6.76 23.18
C GLY A 112 6.03 -6.58 24.52
N LEU A 113 6.42 -7.69 25.16
CA LEU A 113 7.01 -7.69 26.51
C LEU A 113 8.53 -7.80 26.45
N ASP A 114 9.19 -6.69 26.07
CA ASP A 114 10.63 -6.63 25.79
C ASP A 114 11.52 -7.18 26.92
N LYS A 115 11.27 -6.82 28.19
CA LYS A 115 12.08 -7.33 29.31
C LYS A 115 11.93 -8.83 29.49
N ILE A 116 10.73 -9.37 29.24
CA ILE A 116 10.48 -10.80 29.35
C ILE A 116 11.21 -11.54 28.23
N ILE A 117 11.23 -11.00 27.00
CA ILE A 117 11.96 -11.60 25.89
C ILE A 117 13.46 -11.62 26.18
N ILE A 118 14.03 -10.51 26.67
CA ILE A 118 15.43 -10.45 27.12
C ILE A 118 15.71 -11.54 28.16
N PHE A 119 14.87 -11.63 29.19
CA PHE A 119 15.02 -12.63 30.24
C PHE A 119 14.96 -14.06 29.69
N LEU A 120 14.02 -14.35 28.80
CA LEU A 120 13.88 -15.67 28.18
C LEU A 120 15.09 -16.04 27.31
N MET A 121 15.64 -15.08 26.55
CA MET A 121 16.85 -15.29 25.74
C MET A 121 18.10 -15.51 26.60
N GLN A 122 18.26 -14.75 27.70
CA GLN A 122 19.34 -14.95 28.68
C GLN A 122 19.33 -16.36 29.30
N HIS A 123 18.16 -17.02 29.32
CA HIS A 123 17.99 -18.38 29.83
C HIS A 123 18.02 -19.45 28.72
N GLY A 124 18.61 -19.17 27.56
CA GLY A 124 18.95 -20.15 26.52
C GLY A 124 17.81 -20.47 25.54
N ILE A 125 16.81 -19.60 25.44
CA ILE A 125 15.79 -19.68 24.38
C ILE A 125 16.31 -18.92 23.15
N SER A 126 16.31 -19.59 21.99
CA SER A 126 16.63 -18.94 20.71
C SER A 126 15.63 -17.81 20.40
N PRO A 127 16.07 -16.69 19.78
CA PRO A 127 15.16 -15.64 19.31
C PRO A 127 14.11 -16.15 18.32
N ASP A 128 14.41 -17.24 17.61
CA ASP A 128 13.49 -17.93 16.69
C ASP A 128 12.51 -18.87 17.41
N GLY A 129 12.66 -19.00 18.73
CA GLY A 129 11.92 -19.91 19.57
C GLY A 129 12.49 -21.33 19.61
N PRO A 130 11.89 -22.22 20.40
CA PRO A 130 12.35 -23.60 20.51
C PRO A 130 12.10 -24.36 19.19
N GLN A 131 13.12 -25.09 18.71
CA GLN A 131 13.00 -26.04 17.61
C GLN A 131 12.06 -27.19 18.03
N MET A 132 11.23 -27.68 17.11
CA MET A 132 10.33 -28.81 17.41
C MET A 132 11.14 -30.11 17.45
N GLU A 133 11.14 -30.79 18.59
CA GLU A 133 11.74 -32.13 18.73
C GLU A 133 10.84 -33.24 18.18
N ASP A 134 9.54 -32.97 17.98
CA ASP A 134 8.58 -33.98 17.52
C ASP A 134 7.85 -33.50 16.26
N GLY A 135 7.92 -34.29 15.18
CA GLY A 135 7.33 -34.04 13.85
C GLY A 135 5.80 -33.93 13.78
N LEU A 136 5.13 -33.52 14.85
CA LEU A 136 3.70 -33.26 14.91
C LEU A 136 3.37 -31.86 14.37
N SER A 137 3.29 -31.81 13.05
CA SER A 137 2.58 -30.89 12.14
C SER A 137 1.60 -29.87 12.76
N GLN A 138 2.09 -28.84 13.45
CA GLN A 138 1.40 -27.54 13.54
C GLN A 138 2.37 -26.41 13.18
N VAL A 139 2.09 -25.77 12.04
CA VAL A 139 2.77 -24.60 11.49
C VAL A 139 2.91 -23.53 12.57
N ARG A 140 4.13 -23.34 13.08
CA ARG A 140 4.43 -22.38 14.13
C ARG A 140 5.12 -21.17 13.52
N LYS A 141 4.43 -20.04 13.49
CA LYS A 141 5.03 -18.76 13.11
C LYS A 141 6.14 -18.40 14.12
N PRO A 142 7.29 -17.86 13.68
CA PRO A 142 8.37 -17.47 14.58
C PRO A 142 7.93 -16.32 15.52
N PRO A 143 8.62 -16.10 16.65
CA PRO A 143 8.33 -15.00 17.57
C PRO A 143 8.33 -13.63 16.86
N LEU A 144 9.22 -13.45 15.89
CA LEU A 144 9.29 -12.23 15.07
C LEU A 144 7.99 -11.99 14.29
N ALA A 145 7.41 -13.04 13.69
CA ALA A 145 6.15 -12.93 12.95
C ALA A 145 4.99 -12.52 13.86
N GLU A 146 4.94 -13.05 15.09
CA GLU A 146 3.95 -12.65 16.08
C GLU A 146 4.14 -11.18 16.49
N ALA A 147 5.37 -10.73 16.74
CA ALA A 147 5.64 -9.33 17.05
C ALA A 147 5.18 -8.39 15.91
N ILE A 148 5.47 -8.75 14.65
CA ILE A 148 5.09 -7.94 13.47
C ILE A 148 3.57 -7.92 13.28
N CYS A 149 2.92 -9.10 13.27
CA CYS A 149 1.47 -9.23 13.08
C CYS A 149 0.67 -8.43 14.13
N PHE A 150 1.19 -8.36 15.37
CA PHE A 150 0.59 -7.60 16.46
C PHE A 150 1.16 -6.18 16.64
N LYS A 151 1.92 -5.70 15.64
CA LYS A 151 2.49 -4.34 15.56
C LYS A 151 3.31 -3.94 16.80
N ARG A 152 4.05 -4.89 17.35
CA ARG A 152 4.98 -4.68 18.47
C ARG A 152 6.36 -4.33 17.92
N GLU A 153 6.50 -3.09 17.44
CA GLU A 153 7.69 -2.65 16.71
C GLU A 153 8.99 -2.74 17.55
N SER A 154 8.97 -2.26 18.81
CA SER A 154 10.13 -2.34 19.71
C SER A 154 10.60 -3.78 19.94
N THR A 155 9.63 -4.67 20.14
CA THR A 155 9.85 -6.10 20.33
C THR A 155 10.38 -6.78 19.09
N ALA A 156 9.85 -6.45 17.91
CA ALA A 156 10.33 -6.99 16.66
C ALA A 156 11.78 -6.55 16.39
N MET A 157 12.10 -5.27 16.64
CA MET A 157 13.48 -4.77 16.52
C MET A 157 14.43 -5.51 17.46
N LEU A 158 14.02 -5.72 18.72
CA LEU A 158 14.79 -6.46 19.71
C LEU A 158 15.08 -7.90 19.26
N LEU A 159 14.09 -8.58 18.69
CA LEU A 159 14.25 -9.94 18.18
C LEU A 159 15.23 -9.97 16.99
N VAL A 160 15.13 -9.05 16.05
CA VAL A 160 16.06 -8.94 14.91
C VAL A 160 17.49 -8.65 15.40
N GLN A 161 17.67 -7.70 16.30
CA GLN A 161 18.97 -7.39 16.92
C GLN A 161 19.57 -8.59 17.67
N SER A 162 18.72 -9.47 18.19
CA SER A 162 19.13 -10.68 18.89
C SER A 162 19.42 -11.86 17.95
N GLY A 163 19.38 -11.65 16.62
CA GLY A 163 19.69 -12.67 15.62
C GLY A 163 18.49 -13.51 15.16
N ALA A 164 17.26 -13.02 15.32
CA ALA A 164 16.09 -13.70 14.74
C ALA A 164 16.20 -13.75 13.21
N SER A 165 15.85 -14.90 12.63
CA SER A 165 15.86 -15.07 11.19
C SER A 165 14.70 -14.30 10.54
N ILE A 166 15.01 -13.57 9.46
CA ILE A 166 14.04 -12.69 8.77
C ILE A 166 13.22 -13.41 7.70
N PHE A 167 13.60 -14.63 7.33
CA PHE A 167 12.99 -15.38 6.25
C PHE A 167 12.75 -16.84 6.64
N TYR A 168 11.51 -17.30 6.46
CA TYR A 168 11.09 -18.68 6.72
C TYR A 168 10.13 -19.17 5.62
N PRO A 169 10.65 -19.76 4.53
CA PRO A 169 9.84 -20.16 3.38
C PRO A 169 8.81 -21.25 3.71
N GLN A 170 9.11 -22.16 4.64
CA GLN A 170 8.18 -23.19 5.12
C GLN A 170 6.91 -22.62 5.75
N PHE A 171 6.94 -21.35 6.17
CA PHE A 171 5.81 -20.64 6.79
C PHE A 171 5.30 -19.48 5.94
N GLN A 172 5.80 -19.33 4.70
CA GLN A 172 5.56 -18.16 3.84
C GLN A 172 5.79 -16.84 4.59
N PHE A 173 6.75 -16.83 5.52
CA PHE A 173 7.04 -15.68 6.34
C PHE A 173 8.26 -14.95 5.80
N ASN A 174 8.05 -13.69 5.43
CA ASN A 174 9.08 -12.75 5.06
C ASN A 174 8.91 -11.51 5.94
N ALA A 175 9.83 -11.31 6.88
CA ALA A 175 9.77 -10.22 7.85
C ALA A 175 9.75 -8.85 7.17
N ILE A 176 10.40 -8.71 6.01
CA ILE A 176 10.45 -7.43 5.26
C ILE A 176 9.07 -7.12 4.72
N GLU A 177 8.46 -8.06 3.99
CA GLU A 177 7.12 -7.88 3.43
C GLU A 177 6.08 -7.65 4.53
N ASP A 178 6.13 -8.40 5.62
CA ASP A 178 5.20 -8.25 6.74
C ASP A 178 5.41 -6.92 7.48
N ALA A 179 6.65 -6.46 7.67
CA ALA A 179 6.95 -5.15 8.23
C ALA A 179 6.37 -4.03 7.35
N VAL A 180 6.51 -4.16 6.02
CA VAL A 180 5.90 -3.25 5.05
C VAL A 180 4.38 -3.26 5.16
N ARG A 181 3.74 -4.43 5.10
CA ARG A 181 2.27 -4.57 5.23
C ARG A 181 1.75 -3.95 6.52
N CYS A 182 2.46 -4.14 7.62
CA CYS A 182 2.05 -3.66 8.95
C CYS A 182 2.38 -2.18 9.22
N GLY A 183 3.27 -1.56 8.44
CA GLY A 183 3.65 -0.16 8.59
C GLY A 183 4.77 0.09 9.62
N LEU A 184 5.65 -0.90 9.84
CA LEU A 184 6.71 -0.84 10.86
C LEU A 184 8.00 -0.23 10.29
N SER A 185 8.03 1.10 10.14
CA SER A 185 9.13 1.84 9.49
C SER A 185 10.47 1.74 10.22
N LYS A 186 10.48 1.76 11.56
CA LYS A 186 11.72 1.65 12.34
C LYS A 186 12.31 0.24 12.23
N LEU A 187 11.44 -0.77 12.28
CA LEU A 187 11.84 -2.15 12.07
C LEU A 187 12.44 -2.34 10.67
N LEU A 188 11.77 -1.80 9.65
CA LEU A 188 12.24 -1.90 8.26
C LEU A 188 13.60 -1.23 8.07
N GLY A 189 13.79 -0.03 8.62
CA GLY A 189 15.08 0.67 8.57
C GLY A 189 16.20 -0.13 9.20
N LEU A 190 15.96 -0.66 10.39
CA LEU A 190 16.91 -1.52 11.09
C LEU A 190 17.26 -2.78 10.29
N MET A 191 16.30 -3.41 9.64
CA MET A 191 16.56 -4.59 8.81
C MET A 191 17.38 -4.24 7.57
N ILE A 192 17.07 -3.14 6.88
CA ILE A 192 17.84 -2.69 5.70
C ILE A 192 19.29 -2.41 6.10
N GLU A 193 19.51 -1.74 7.23
CA GLU A 193 20.85 -1.42 7.74
C GLU A 193 21.64 -2.67 8.15
N LEU A 194 21.03 -3.59 8.89
CA LEU A 194 21.72 -4.78 9.41
C LEU A 194 22.01 -5.83 8.34
N PHE A 195 21.09 -6.04 7.40
CA PHE A 195 21.19 -7.10 6.40
C PHE A 195 21.64 -6.60 5.02
N GLN A 196 21.91 -5.30 4.86
CA GLN A 196 22.34 -4.68 3.60
C GLN A 196 21.40 -5.02 2.42
N ILE A 197 20.08 -5.01 2.69
CA ILE A 197 19.06 -5.38 1.70
C ILE A 197 19.01 -4.33 0.58
N ASP A 198 18.98 -4.77 -0.68
CA ASP A 198 18.73 -3.86 -1.80
C ASP A 198 17.25 -3.43 -1.79
N ILE A 199 17.04 -2.13 -1.61
CA ILE A 199 15.73 -1.49 -1.56
C ILE A 199 14.94 -1.67 -2.86
N ASN A 200 15.64 -1.85 -3.98
CA ASN A 200 15.05 -2.00 -5.31
C ASN A 200 14.95 -3.46 -5.77
N GLU A 201 15.24 -4.42 -4.89
CA GLU A 201 15.09 -5.84 -5.18
C GLU A 201 13.62 -6.20 -5.47
N ASP A 202 13.43 -7.17 -6.35
CA ASP A 202 12.13 -7.76 -6.64
C ASP A 202 11.76 -8.74 -5.51
N LEU A 203 10.71 -8.42 -4.75
CA LEU A 203 10.17 -9.29 -3.70
C LEU A 203 9.34 -10.45 -4.30
N GLY A 204 9.22 -10.51 -5.62
CA GLY A 204 8.51 -11.53 -6.37
C GLY A 204 7.40 -10.93 -7.24
N TYR A 205 7.18 -11.53 -8.41
CA TYR A 205 6.18 -11.08 -9.39
C TYR A 205 6.38 -9.64 -9.89
N GLY A 206 7.62 -9.12 -9.90
CA GLY A 206 7.92 -7.74 -10.29
C GLY A 206 7.52 -6.70 -9.25
N CYS A 207 7.27 -7.11 -8.01
CA CYS A 207 6.84 -6.23 -6.92
C CYS A 207 8.05 -5.75 -6.11
N SER A 208 8.40 -4.46 -6.26
CA SER A 208 9.41 -3.82 -5.41
C SER A 208 8.85 -3.45 -4.03
N MET A 209 9.74 -3.27 -3.05
CA MET A 209 9.36 -2.88 -1.68
C MET A 209 8.51 -1.60 -1.62
N ILE A 210 8.84 -0.61 -2.46
CA ILE A 210 8.06 0.64 -2.55
C ILE A 210 6.67 0.42 -3.15
N MET A 211 6.50 -0.49 -4.12
CA MET A 211 5.19 -0.84 -4.67
C MET A 211 4.30 -1.48 -3.60
N LEU A 212 4.85 -2.39 -2.80
CA LEU A 212 4.12 -3.03 -1.70
C LEU A 212 3.69 -1.99 -0.64
N ALA A 213 4.59 -1.06 -0.29
CA ALA A 213 4.28 0.03 0.65
C ALA A 213 3.16 0.93 0.13
N ILE A 214 3.16 1.24 -1.17
CA ILE A 214 2.11 2.02 -1.83
C ILE A 214 0.77 1.29 -1.81
N TYR A 215 0.76 0.00 -2.15
CA TYR A 215 -0.46 -0.82 -2.18
C TYR A 215 -1.14 -0.88 -0.80
N HIS A 216 -0.35 -0.98 0.27
CA HIS A 216 -0.85 -0.99 1.65
C HIS A 216 -1.05 0.40 2.26
N GLY A 217 -0.78 1.49 1.52
CA GLY A 217 -1.01 2.86 1.99
C GLY A 217 -0.05 3.33 3.08
N GLN A 218 1.16 2.79 3.13
CA GLN A 218 2.11 2.96 4.24
C GLN A 218 3.01 4.19 4.03
N ARG A 219 2.47 5.37 4.34
CA ARG A 219 3.10 6.67 4.05
C ARG A 219 4.52 6.81 4.62
N ASP A 220 4.73 6.41 5.86
CA ASP A 220 6.02 6.60 6.54
C ASP A 220 7.10 5.68 5.93
N ILE A 221 6.72 4.46 5.56
CA ILE A 221 7.59 3.54 4.82
C ILE A 221 7.92 4.10 3.44
N VAL A 222 6.93 4.60 2.70
CA VAL A 222 7.17 5.20 1.37
C VAL A 222 8.18 6.35 1.47
N ARG A 223 8.01 7.25 2.46
CA ARG A 223 8.96 8.36 2.69
C ARG A 223 10.36 7.86 3.01
N GLN A 224 10.47 6.88 3.90
CA GLN A 224 11.75 6.29 4.28
C GLN A 224 12.44 5.62 3.08
N LEU A 225 11.73 4.80 2.31
CA LEU A 225 12.28 4.13 1.12
C LEU A 225 12.74 5.15 0.07
N LEU A 226 12.00 6.24 -0.14
CA LEU A 226 12.43 7.32 -1.02
C LEU A 226 13.72 7.98 -0.53
N THR A 227 13.84 8.27 0.77
CA THR A 227 15.06 8.85 1.35
C THR A 227 16.27 7.94 1.20
N LEU A 228 16.04 6.62 1.13
CA LEU A 228 17.07 5.60 0.91
C LEU A 228 17.35 5.32 -0.58
N GLY A 229 16.69 6.02 -1.51
CA GLY A 229 16.96 5.91 -2.96
C GLY A 229 16.10 4.90 -3.72
N ALA A 230 14.89 4.58 -3.23
CA ALA A 230 13.97 3.72 -3.96
C ALA A 230 13.53 4.32 -5.32
N LYS A 231 13.49 3.49 -6.36
CA LYS A 231 13.16 3.86 -7.74
C LYS A 231 11.65 4.07 -7.93
N LEU A 232 11.16 5.24 -7.56
CA LEU A 232 9.73 5.61 -7.65
C LEU A 232 9.15 5.52 -9.07
N LEU A 233 9.91 5.92 -10.09
CA LEU A 233 9.41 5.97 -11.48
C LEU A 233 9.01 4.58 -12.00
N VAL A 234 9.74 3.54 -11.60
CA VAL A 234 9.45 2.15 -11.99
C VAL A 234 8.10 1.73 -11.40
N ALA A 235 7.85 2.07 -10.13
CA ALA A 235 6.56 1.84 -9.47
C ALA A 235 5.40 2.57 -10.18
N LEU A 236 5.58 3.85 -10.53
CA LEU A 236 4.56 4.62 -11.25
C LEU A 236 4.25 4.05 -12.63
N ARG A 237 5.28 3.62 -13.39
CA ARG A 237 5.11 2.95 -14.68
C ARG A 237 4.34 1.65 -14.54
N HIS A 238 4.66 0.84 -13.54
CA HIS A 238 3.94 -0.41 -13.25
C HIS A 238 2.46 -0.15 -12.92
N PHE A 239 2.15 0.84 -12.08
CA PHE A 239 0.76 1.20 -11.78
C PHE A 239 0.01 1.73 -13.00
N SER A 240 0.68 2.49 -13.87
CA SER A 240 0.10 2.95 -15.13
C SER A 240 -0.22 1.77 -16.05
N GLN A 241 0.71 0.84 -16.25
CA GLN A 241 0.53 -0.32 -17.14
C GLN A 241 -0.61 -1.24 -16.69
N ASN A 242 -0.78 -1.41 -15.37
CA ASN A 242 -1.83 -2.25 -14.80
C ASN A 242 -3.14 -1.50 -14.50
N HIS A 243 -3.30 -0.27 -15.00
CA HIS A 243 -4.47 0.59 -14.77
C HIS A 243 -4.82 0.82 -13.29
N GLN A 244 -3.81 0.79 -12.41
CA GLN A 244 -3.94 1.05 -10.97
C GLN A 244 -3.82 2.55 -10.66
N PHE A 245 -4.68 3.36 -11.27
CA PHE A 245 -4.63 4.82 -11.19
C PHE A 245 -4.84 5.37 -9.77
N MET A 246 -5.55 4.64 -8.91
CA MET A 246 -5.71 5.01 -7.49
C MET A 246 -4.38 4.98 -6.73
N ALA A 247 -3.60 3.90 -6.90
CA ALA A 247 -2.27 3.81 -6.32
C ALA A 247 -1.35 4.92 -6.86
N LEU A 248 -1.43 5.21 -8.16
CA LEU A 248 -0.70 6.29 -8.81
C LEU A 248 -1.07 7.66 -8.20
N SER A 249 -2.36 8.01 -8.14
CA SER A 249 -2.86 9.27 -7.58
C SER A 249 -2.54 9.44 -6.09
N TRP A 250 -2.66 8.36 -5.31
CA TRP A 250 -2.27 8.33 -3.90
C TRP A 250 -0.77 8.57 -3.74
N THR A 251 0.07 7.90 -4.53
CA THR A 251 1.53 8.06 -4.50
C THR A 251 1.93 9.50 -4.78
N LEU A 252 1.33 10.13 -5.80
CA LEU A 252 1.60 11.54 -6.10
C LEU A 252 1.19 12.48 -4.97
N SER A 253 0.15 12.15 -4.22
CA SER A 253 -0.26 12.94 -3.05
C SER A 253 0.73 12.84 -1.89
N VAL A 254 1.33 11.66 -1.68
CA VAL A 254 2.33 11.44 -0.63
C VAL A 254 3.64 12.16 -0.96
N VAL A 255 4.00 12.17 -2.24
CA VAL A 255 5.29 12.67 -2.73
C VAL A 255 5.22 14.15 -3.18
N ALA A 256 4.05 14.81 -3.10
CA ALA A 256 3.85 16.17 -3.59
C ALA A 256 4.85 17.22 -3.04
N GLU A 257 5.37 17.02 -1.82
CA GLU A 257 6.33 17.93 -1.16
C GLU A 257 7.81 17.65 -1.50
N GLY A 258 8.12 16.66 -2.35
CA GLY A 258 9.51 16.28 -2.65
C GLY A 258 9.72 15.57 -3.98
N LEU A 259 8.72 15.56 -4.86
CA LEU A 259 8.67 14.78 -6.10
C LEU A 259 9.84 15.07 -7.05
N THR A 260 10.32 16.31 -7.08
CA THR A 260 11.46 16.73 -7.92
C THR A 260 12.77 16.09 -7.55
N ARG A 261 12.94 15.69 -6.28
CA ARG A 261 14.17 15.06 -5.81
C ARG A 261 14.29 13.61 -6.28
N PHE A 262 13.17 12.97 -6.60
CA PHE A 262 13.11 11.51 -6.84
C PHE A 262 12.72 11.13 -8.27
N LEU A 263 12.24 12.08 -9.08
CA LEU A 263 11.76 11.84 -10.44
C LEU A 263 12.50 12.70 -11.46
N TRP A 264 13.13 12.03 -12.42
CA TRP A 264 13.68 12.65 -13.62
C TRP A 264 12.53 13.11 -14.51
N ILE A 265 12.63 14.34 -15.01
CA ILE A 265 11.63 14.97 -15.87
C ILE A 265 11.25 14.10 -17.05
N GLU A 266 12.24 13.59 -17.80
CA GLU A 266 12.00 12.77 -19.00
C GLU A 266 11.12 11.55 -18.68
N GLY A 267 11.40 10.92 -17.53
CA GLY A 267 10.61 9.79 -17.05
C GLY A 267 9.15 10.14 -16.74
N VAL A 268 8.89 11.34 -16.22
CA VAL A 268 7.53 11.84 -15.96
C VAL A 268 6.80 12.17 -17.26
N LEU A 269 7.49 12.79 -18.23
CA LEU A 269 6.94 13.06 -19.55
C LEU A 269 6.54 11.75 -20.25
N ASP A 270 7.42 10.74 -20.24
CA ASP A 270 7.12 9.40 -20.76
C ASP A 270 5.88 8.80 -20.09
N LEU A 271 5.81 8.87 -18.75
CA LEU A 271 4.65 8.39 -18.00
C LEU A 271 3.37 9.10 -18.43
N MET A 272 3.40 10.42 -18.62
CA MET A 272 2.25 11.19 -19.11
C MET A 272 1.84 10.79 -20.53
N THR A 273 2.80 10.58 -21.44
CA THR A 273 2.47 10.13 -22.80
C THR A 273 1.81 8.75 -22.79
N HIS A 274 2.27 7.84 -21.93
CA HIS A 274 1.67 6.53 -21.74
C HIS A 274 0.27 6.62 -21.12
N LEU A 275 0.09 7.45 -20.10
CA LEU A 275 -1.22 7.68 -19.49
C LEU A 275 -2.20 8.22 -20.52
N VAL A 276 -1.85 9.23 -21.33
CA VAL A 276 -2.74 9.77 -22.37
C VAL A 276 -3.03 8.75 -23.49
N ALA A 277 -2.11 7.81 -23.74
CA ALA A 277 -2.30 6.78 -24.76
C ALA A 277 -3.26 5.65 -24.33
N GLN A 278 -3.44 5.42 -23.04
CA GLN A 278 -4.24 4.31 -22.52
C GLN A 278 -5.76 4.55 -22.67
N ARG A 279 -6.49 3.44 -22.88
CA ARG A 279 -7.95 3.43 -23.00
C ARG A 279 -8.58 2.62 -21.87
N PRO A 280 -8.72 3.22 -20.68
CA PRO A 280 -9.29 2.51 -19.55
C PRO A 280 -10.84 2.49 -19.61
N SER A 281 -11.45 1.69 -18.72
CA SER A 281 -12.90 1.68 -18.54
C SER A 281 -13.43 3.05 -18.08
N PRO A 282 -14.74 3.36 -18.21
CA PRO A 282 -15.26 4.68 -17.85
C PRO A 282 -15.02 5.04 -16.37
N THR A 283 -15.04 4.05 -15.46
CA THR A 283 -14.73 4.26 -14.04
C THR A 283 -13.26 4.55 -13.82
N GLN A 284 -12.36 3.89 -14.54
CA GLN A 284 -10.92 4.13 -14.48
C GLN A 284 -10.50 5.43 -15.19
N LYS A 285 -11.29 5.92 -16.15
CA LYS A 285 -11.02 7.17 -16.86
C LYS A 285 -11.04 8.39 -15.93
N THR A 286 -11.98 8.45 -14.99
CA THR A 286 -11.98 9.53 -13.99
C THR A 286 -10.74 9.48 -13.10
N GLN A 287 -10.30 8.28 -12.75
CA GLN A 287 -9.09 8.04 -11.95
C GLN A 287 -7.81 8.43 -12.72
N GLN A 288 -7.75 8.11 -14.02
CA GLN A 288 -6.67 8.47 -14.92
C GLN A 288 -6.57 10.00 -15.07
N LEU A 289 -7.71 10.69 -15.22
CA LEU A 289 -7.75 12.15 -15.28
C LEU A 289 -7.25 12.79 -13.99
N GLU A 290 -7.66 12.27 -12.83
CA GLU A 290 -7.18 12.73 -11.52
C GLU A 290 -5.67 12.50 -11.35
N ALA A 291 -5.18 11.33 -11.75
CA ALA A 291 -3.75 11.03 -11.75
C ALA A 291 -2.95 12.00 -12.64
N LEU A 292 -3.44 12.27 -13.85
CA LEU A 292 -2.83 13.24 -14.77
C LEU A 292 -2.88 14.67 -14.24
N ALA A 293 -4.00 15.09 -13.66
CA ALA A 293 -4.14 16.41 -13.05
C ALA A 293 -3.10 16.63 -11.94
N ARG A 294 -2.90 15.61 -11.10
CA ARG A 294 -1.89 15.65 -10.03
C ARG A 294 -0.47 15.67 -10.57
N LEU A 295 -0.16 14.89 -11.61
CA LEU A 295 1.15 14.95 -12.28
C LEU A 295 1.45 16.36 -12.80
N LEU A 296 0.47 16.97 -13.46
CA LEU A 296 0.58 18.33 -13.99
C LEU A 296 0.77 19.37 -12.88
N GLU A 297 0.02 19.25 -11.78
CA GLU A 297 0.16 20.14 -10.62
C GLU A 297 1.56 20.02 -10.01
N VAL A 298 2.08 18.80 -9.88
CA VAL A 298 3.41 18.56 -9.31
C VAL A 298 4.51 19.07 -10.24
N LEU A 299 4.43 18.82 -11.55
CA LEU A 299 5.38 19.38 -12.53
C LEU A 299 5.37 20.91 -12.52
N ARG A 300 4.20 21.51 -12.36
CA ARG A 300 4.09 22.97 -12.25
C ARG A 300 4.76 23.47 -10.98
N LYS A 301 4.50 22.85 -9.82
CA LYS A 301 5.17 23.21 -8.54
C LYS A 301 6.69 23.02 -8.62
N ALA A 302 7.13 21.94 -9.27
CA ALA A 302 8.54 21.63 -9.51
C ALA A 302 9.28 22.77 -10.23
N ASN A 303 8.66 23.32 -11.29
CA ASN A 303 9.23 24.41 -12.07
C ASN A 303 9.34 25.73 -11.30
N TYR A 304 8.52 25.95 -10.27
CA TYR A 304 8.62 27.14 -9.41
C TYR A 304 9.61 26.96 -8.25
N ALA A 305 9.94 25.72 -7.86
CA ALA A 305 10.70 25.42 -6.65
C ALA A 305 12.18 25.05 -6.87
N SER A 306 12.61 24.78 -8.12
CA SER A 306 13.95 24.23 -8.42
C SER A 306 14.95 25.28 -8.91
N CYS A 307 16.23 25.09 -8.58
CA CYS A 307 17.37 25.85 -9.12
C CYS A 307 17.55 25.61 -10.64
N PRO A 308 18.19 26.54 -11.39
CA PRO A 308 18.12 26.61 -12.85
C PRO A 308 18.68 25.42 -13.65
N GLU A 309 19.44 24.51 -13.04
CA GLU A 309 20.14 23.43 -13.76
C GLU A 309 19.26 22.21 -14.13
N SER A 310 18.08 22.04 -13.51
CA SER A 310 17.13 20.94 -13.81
C SER A 310 15.80 21.44 -14.37
N MET A 311 15.75 22.66 -14.88
CA MET A 311 14.52 23.33 -15.26
C MET A 311 14.16 22.95 -16.70
N ILE A 312 12.95 22.43 -16.93
CA ILE A 312 12.39 22.41 -18.29
C ILE A 312 12.19 23.88 -18.67
N PRO A 313 12.72 24.35 -19.80
CA PRO A 313 12.29 25.63 -20.36
C PRO A 313 10.76 25.63 -20.41
N THR A 314 10.12 26.63 -19.83
CA THR A 314 8.65 26.74 -19.79
C THR A 314 8.03 26.56 -21.18
N GLU A 315 8.76 26.92 -22.22
CA GLU A 315 8.40 26.70 -23.62
C GLU A 315 8.36 25.23 -24.04
N GLU A 316 9.31 24.39 -23.60
CA GLU A 316 9.34 22.95 -23.93
C GLU A 316 8.18 22.20 -23.25
N LEU A 317 7.88 22.54 -21.99
CA LEU A 317 6.72 21.97 -21.30
C LEU A 317 5.42 22.38 -21.98
N ASN A 318 5.27 23.66 -22.35
CA ASN A 318 4.11 24.13 -23.11
C ASN A 318 4.03 23.39 -24.46
N TRP A 319 5.16 23.21 -25.14
CA TRP A 319 5.19 22.49 -26.40
C TRP A 319 4.76 21.03 -26.26
N PHE A 320 5.17 20.38 -25.17
CA PHE A 320 4.76 19.02 -24.83
C PHE A 320 3.27 18.93 -24.53
N LEU A 321 2.72 19.88 -23.74
CA LEU A 321 1.29 19.92 -23.42
C LEU A 321 0.41 20.12 -24.66
N ASP A 322 0.84 20.99 -25.59
CA ASP A 322 0.17 21.16 -26.88
C ASP A 322 0.19 19.84 -27.70
N ALA A 323 1.31 19.13 -27.72
CA ALA A 323 1.44 17.86 -28.43
C ALA A 323 0.55 16.77 -27.82
N LEU A 324 0.43 16.73 -26.48
CA LEU A 324 -0.52 15.85 -25.79
C LEU A 324 -1.98 16.22 -26.14
N LEU A 325 -2.29 17.52 -26.23
CA LEU A 325 -3.62 18.00 -26.61
C LEU A 325 -3.97 17.61 -28.05
N GLU A 326 -3.03 17.76 -28.98
CA GLU A 326 -3.18 17.31 -30.37
C GLU A 326 -3.43 15.79 -30.45
N ARG A 327 -2.72 15.00 -29.63
CA ARG A 327 -2.94 13.55 -29.56
C ARG A 327 -4.30 13.19 -28.97
N ALA A 328 -4.73 13.87 -27.91
CA ALA A 328 -6.03 13.70 -27.27
C ALA A 328 -7.19 14.06 -28.21
N LEU A 329 -7.01 15.08 -29.05
CA LEU A 329 -7.97 15.53 -30.06
C LEU A 329 -7.80 14.85 -31.42
N SER A 330 -6.94 13.82 -31.52
CA SER A 330 -6.76 13.12 -32.78
C SER A 330 -8.08 12.46 -33.23
N VAL A 331 -8.27 12.47 -34.54
CA VAL A 331 -9.46 11.98 -35.26
C VAL A 331 -9.78 10.49 -35.00
N LYS A 332 -8.87 9.75 -34.35
CA LYS A 332 -9.03 8.35 -33.95
C LYS A 332 -9.34 8.15 -32.46
N LEU A 333 -9.04 9.14 -31.61
CA LEU A 333 -9.14 9.03 -30.15
C LEU A 333 -10.26 9.91 -29.58
N ALA A 334 -10.28 11.20 -29.94
CA ALA A 334 -11.12 12.28 -29.40
C ALA A 334 -11.54 12.08 -27.93
N ASP A 335 -10.76 12.65 -27.01
CA ASP A 335 -11.11 12.67 -25.59
C ASP A 335 -11.32 14.10 -25.08
N ALA A 336 -12.58 14.53 -25.07
CA ALA A 336 -12.99 15.85 -24.60
C ALA A 336 -12.60 16.12 -23.12
N ALA A 337 -12.62 15.10 -22.27
CA ALA A 337 -12.29 15.25 -20.85
C ALA A 337 -10.78 15.49 -20.66
N LEU A 338 -9.94 14.72 -21.37
CA LEU A 338 -8.48 14.95 -21.39
C LEU A 338 -8.14 16.30 -22.02
N ALA A 339 -8.80 16.67 -23.12
CA ALA A 339 -8.58 17.95 -23.78
C ALA A 339 -8.94 19.13 -22.87
N THR A 340 -10.07 19.05 -22.16
CA THR A 340 -10.46 20.07 -21.17
C THR A 340 -9.43 20.18 -20.04
N LEU A 341 -8.92 19.04 -19.54
CA LEU A 341 -7.90 19.03 -18.50
C LEU A 341 -6.60 19.70 -18.96
N LEU A 342 -6.12 19.38 -20.17
CA LEU A 342 -4.88 19.95 -20.72
C LEU A 342 -5.01 21.45 -20.99
N LEU A 343 -6.16 21.89 -21.54
CA LEU A 343 -6.45 23.32 -21.74
C LEU A 343 -6.45 24.10 -20.42
N ARG A 344 -7.04 23.54 -19.34
CA ARG A 344 -7.00 24.14 -17.99
C ARG A 344 -5.57 24.29 -17.45
N HIS A 345 -4.65 23.44 -17.89
CA HIS A 345 -3.24 23.48 -17.50
C HIS A 345 -2.36 24.29 -18.48
N GLY A 346 -2.96 25.03 -19.41
CA GLY A 346 -2.26 25.99 -20.27
C GLY A 346 -1.87 25.47 -21.67
N ALA A 347 -2.28 24.26 -22.04
CA ALA A 347 -2.10 23.77 -23.41
C ALA A 347 -2.85 24.65 -24.42
N ARG A 348 -2.29 24.82 -25.63
CA ARG A 348 -2.88 25.60 -26.72
C ARG A 348 -3.14 24.72 -27.93
N LEU A 349 -4.25 24.98 -28.62
CA LEU A 349 -4.53 24.33 -29.90
C LEU A 349 -3.57 24.87 -30.97
N ARG A 350 -2.78 23.96 -31.55
CA ARG A 350 -1.92 24.29 -32.68
C ARG A 350 -2.68 24.32 -33.99
N ALA A 351 -2.14 25.09 -34.95
CA ALA A 351 -2.65 25.19 -36.31
C ALA A 351 -2.87 23.80 -36.96
N GLY A 352 -2.00 22.82 -36.67
CA GLY A 352 -2.10 21.47 -37.21
C GLY A 352 -3.41 20.74 -36.91
N VAL A 353 -3.99 20.95 -35.71
CA VAL A 353 -5.28 20.35 -35.34
C VAL A 353 -6.40 20.89 -36.22
N PHE A 354 -6.45 22.22 -36.39
CA PHE A 354 -7.45 22.88 -37.22
C PHE A 354 -7.34 22.45 -38.69
N LEU A 355 -6.12 22.48 -39.25
CA LEU A 355 -5.87 22.13 -40.64
C LEU A 355 -6.24 20.67 -40.94
N LYS A 356 -5.90 19.74 -40.04
CA LYS A 356 -6.21 18.32 -40.21
C LYS A 356 -7.71 18.03 -40.14
N LEU A 357 -8.45 18.74 -39.28
CA LEU A 357 -9.91 18.64 -39.24
C LEU A 357 -10.52 19.20 -40.54
N LEU A 358 -10.08 20.37 -41.00
CA LEU A 358 -10.55 20.97 -42.24
C LEU A 358 -10.23 20.11 -43.47
N GLU A 359 -9.03 19.53 -43.55
CA GLU A 359 -8.61 18.65 -44.64
C GLU A 359 -9.57 17.47 -44.80
N ILE A 360 -9.97 16.85 -43.69
CA ILE A 360 -10.88 15.71 -43.71
C ILE A 360 -12.33 16.15 -43.98
N LEU A 361 -12.79 17.21 -43.33
CA LEU A 361 -14.16 17.70 -43.48
C LEU A 361 -14.45 18.28 -44.87
N ASN A 362 -13.47 18.94 -45.49
CA ASN A 362 -13.57 19.48 -46.85
C ASN A 362 -13.18 18.46 -47.94
N SER A 363 -12.90 17.21 -47.58
CA SER A 363 -12.60 16.17 -48.56
C SER A 363 -13.85 15.77 -49.34
N GLU A 364 -13.71 15.52 -50.64
CA GLU A 364 -14.78 14.99 -51.49
C GLU A 364 -15.36 13.69 -50.91
N THR A 365 -14.51 12.88 -50.25
CA THR A 365 -14.95 11.64 -49.58
C THR A 365 -15.90 11.86 -48.41
N PHE A 366 -15.84 13.01 -47.73
CA PHE A 366 -16.76 13.34 -46.64
C PHE A 366 -18.10 13.85 -47.20
N ALA A 367 -18.05 14.68 -48.26
CA ALA A 367 -19.24 15.18 -48.95
C ALA A 367 -20.05 14.05 -49.61
N ASP A 368 -19.37 13.11 -50.30
CA ASP A 368 -20.02 12.02 -51.03
C ASP A 368 -20.52 10.90 -50.12
N ASN A 369 -19.77 10.56 -49.08
CA ASN A 369 -20.11 9.45 -48.19
C ASN A 369 -19.59 9.64 -46.77
N SER A 370 -20.32 10.45 -46.00
CA SER A 370 -20.03 10.75 -44.60
C SER A 370 -19.91 9.49 -43.72
N VAL A 371 -20.72 8.44 -43.94
CA VAL A 371 -20.61 7.16 -43.21
C VAL A 371 -19.26 6.49 -43.43
N ARG A 372 -18.79 6.39 -44.69
CA ARG A 372 -17.50 5.77 -45.02
C ARG A 372 -16.34 6.54 -44.42
N SER A 373 -16.42 7.87 -44.45
CA SER A 373 -15.44 8.76 -43.83
C SER A 373 -15.40 8.60 -42.31
N LEU A 374 -16.57 8.49 -41.65
CA LEU A 374 -16.66 8.23 -40.21
C LEU A 374 -16.24 6.82 -39.82
N ARG A 375 -16.32 5.82 -40.71
CA ARG A 375 -15.73 4.50 -40.46
C ARG A 375 -14.19 4.56 -40.46
N ARG A 376 -13.61 5.33 -41.39
CA ARG A 376 -12.16 5.57 -41.45
C ARG A 376 -11.66 6.41 -40.26
N TYR A 377 -12.52 7.33 -39.80
CA TYR A 377 -12.25 8.34 -38.79
C TYR A 377 -13.36 8.37 -37.73
N PRO A 378 -13.41 7.36 -36.83
CA PRO A 378 -14.55 7.11 -35.95
C PRO A 378 -14.83 8.22 -34.93
N LYS A 379 -13.85 9.08 -34.69
CA LYS A 379 -13.88 10.12 -33.67
C LYS A 379 -13.77 11.53 -34.25
N LEU A 380 -13.88 11.67 -35.58
CA LEU A 380 -13.81 12.95 -36.28
C LEU A 380 -14.81 13.97 -35.75
N LEU A 381 -16.09 13.59 -35.70
CA LEU A 381 -17.16 14.49 -35.25
C LEU A 381 -16.99 14.88 -33.78
N GLN A 382 -16.47 13.98 -32.94
CA GLN A 382 -16.23 14.27 -31.52
C GLN A 382 -15.08 15.26 -31.34
N SER A 383 -13.98 15.11 -32.10
CA SER A 383 -12.88 16.09 -32.13
C SER A 383 -13.34 17.43 -32.69
N PHE A 384 -14.09 17.41 -33.79
CA PHE A 384 -14.62 18.61 -34.44
C PHE A 384 -15.57 19.36 -33.51
N ASP A 385 -16.54 18.67 -32.91
CA ASP A 385 -17.50 19.24 -31.97
C ASP A 385 -16.80 19.96 -30.81
N PHE A 386 -15.81 19.31 -30.19
CA PHE A 386 -15.03 19.92 -29.11
C PHE A 386 -14.26 21.17 -29.56
N VAL A 387 -13.57 21.10 -30.71
CA VAL A 387 -12.77 22.23 -31.22
C VAL A 387 -13.66 23.39 -31.65
N TYR A 388 -14.82 23.09 -32.26
CA TYR A 388 -15.81 24.07 -32.68
C TYR A 388 -16.43 24.77 -31.47
N ASP A 389 -16.90 24.01 -30.47
CA ASP A 389 -17.45 24.56 -29.21
C ASP A 389 -16.40 25.38 -28.46
N TYR A 390 -15.13 24.93 -28.43
CA TYR A 390 -14.04 25.69 -27.83
C TYR A 390 -13.81 27.04 -28.54
N CYS A 391 -13.79 27.07 -29.87
CA CYS A 391 -13.63 28.31 -30.64
C CYS A 391 -14.78 29.30 -30.40
N LEU A 392 -16.00 28.80 -30.21
CA LEU A 392 -17.17 29.64 -29.88
C LEU A 392 -17.15 30.16 -28.44
N SER A 393 -16.57 29.41 -27.51
CA SER A 393 -16.52 29.76 -26.08
C SER A 393 -15.52 30.88 -25.74
N ILE A 394 -14.56 31.16 -26.63
CA ILE A 394 -13.51 32.16 -26.39
C ILE A 394 -14.05 33.57 -26.63
N PRO A 395 -13.85 34.52 -25.69
CA PRO A 395 -14.28 35.91 -25.88
C PRO A 395 -13.62 36.56 -27.11
N ALA A 396 -14.38 37.39 -27.83
CA ALA A 396 -14.03 37.95 -29.13
C ALA A 396 -12.74 38.79 -29.18
N SER A 397 -12.13 39.09 -28.04
CA SER A 397 -10.86 39.85 -27.90
C SER A 397 -9.59 38.99 -28.01
N GLN A 398 -9.68 37.66 -27.98
CA GLN A 398 -8.52 36.74 -28.00
C GLN A 398 -8.42 35.72 -29.17
N PRO A 399 -9.33 35.64 -30.17
CA PRO A 399 -9.24 34.55 -31.15
C PRO A 399 -8.03 34.73 -32.07
N THR A 400 -7.18 33.70 -32.10
CA THR A 400 -6.06 33.62 -33.04
C THR A 400 -6.57 33.63 -34.48
N PHE A 401 -5.73 34.08 -35.43
CA PHE A 401 -6.06 34.07 -36.85
C PHE A 401 -6.60 32.70 -37.32
N MET A 402 -5.98 31.62 -36.85
CA MET A 402 -6.38 30.24 -37.18
C MET A 402 -7.79 29.89 -36.71
N MET A 403 -8.23 30.36 -35.55
CA MET A 403 -9.60 30.12 -35.07
C MET A 403 -10.63 30.81 -35.95
N LYS A 404 -10.35 32.06 -36.36
CA LYS A 404 -11.22 32.81 -37.30
C LYS A 404 -11.26 32.16 -38.67
N TYR A 405 -10.12 31.69 -39.17
CA TYR A 405 -10.05 30.96 -40.43
C TYR A 405 -10.84 29.64 -40.34
N PHE A 406 -10.64 28.88 -39.26
CA PHE A 406 -11.35 27.63 -39.03
C PHE A 406 -12.86 27.84 -39.08
N LEU A 407 -13.42 28.72 -38.26
CA LEU A 407 -14.87 28.99 -38.22
C LEU A 407 -15.47 29.41 -39.58
N LYS A 408 -14.68 30.05 -40.45
CA LYS A 408 -15.10 30.42 -41.81
C LYS A 408 -14.99 29.27 -42.82
N ALA A 409 -14.03 28.36 -42.61
CA ALA A 409 -13.68 27.29 -43.54
C ALA A 409 -14.36 25.94 -43.23
N VAL A 410 -15.09 25.84 -42.10
CA VAL A 410 -15.87 24.64 -41.76
C VAL A 410 -17.05 24.48 -42.73
N PRO A 411 -17.28 23.28 -43.31
CA PRO A 411 -18.43 23.03 -44.16
C PRO A 411 -19.73 23.02 -43.35
N ILE A 412 -20.77 23.66 -43.89
CA ILE A 412 -22.08 23.80 -43.23
C ILE A 412 -22.70 22.42 -42.97
N GLU A 413 -22.43 21.46 -43.85
CA GLU A 413 -22.85 20.06 -43.76
C GLU A 413 -22.35 19.42 -42.45
N ALA A 414 -21.10 19.66 -42.06
CA ALA A 414 -20.54 19.10 -40.83
C ALA A 414 -21.20 19.71 -39.58
N ILE A 415 -21.50 21.01 -39.60
CA ILE A 415 -22.19 21.70 -38.50
C ILE A 415 -23.61 21.16 -38.33
N ARG A 416 -24.35 21.00 -39.44
CA ARG A 416 -25.70 20.43 -39.44
C ARG A 416 -25.70 18.99 -38.91
N LEU A 417 -24.78 18.15 -39.40
CA LEU A 417 -24.68 16.76 -38.95
C LEU A 417 -24.46 16.63 -37.44
N VAL A 418 -23.57 17.45 -36.86
CA VAL A 418 -23.36 17.44 -35.40
C VAL A 418 -24.60 17.94 -34.66
N TYR A 419 -25.25 19.00 -35.15
CA TYR A 419 -26.46 19.55 -34.57
C TYR A 419 -27.62 18.53 -34.56
N ASP A 420 -27.86 17.86 -35.69
CA ASP A 420 -28.95 16.90 -35.85
C ASP A 420 -28.73 15.66 -34.96
N LEU A 421 -27.50 15.13 -34.93
CA LEU A 421 -27.14 14.01 -34.05
C LEU A 421 -27.29 14.37 -32.56
N LYS A 422 -26.85 15.57 -32.15
CA LYS A 422 -27.03 16.04 -30.76
C LYS A 422 -28.51 16.22 -30.40
N ARG A 423 -29.31 16.76 -31.32
CA ARG A 423 -30.75 17.00 -31.10
C ARG A 423 -31.52 15.70 -30.85
N GLN A 424 -31.16 14.62 -31.55
CA GLN A 424 -31.76 13.30 -31.38
C GLN A 424 -31.09 12.44 -30.29
N GLY A 425 -30.05 12.95 -29.61
CA GLY A 425 -29.32 12.19 -28.59
C GLY A 425 -28.49 11.03 -29.15
N LEU A 426 -28.19 11.04 -30.45
CA LEU A 426 -27.44 9.99 -31.14
C LEU A 426 -25.92 10.16 -30.98
N PRO A 427 -25.14 9.06 -30.99
CA PRO A 427 -23.70 9.14 -30.83
C PRO A 427 -23.05 9.76 -32.09
N LEU A 428 -22.12 10.71 -31.90
CA LEU A 428 -21.30 11.36 -32.95
C LEU A 428 -20.32 10.38 -33.64
N THR A 429 -20.85 9.36 -34.28
CA THR A 429 -20.15 8.22 -34.88
C THR A 429 -20.87 7.76 -36.13
N ALA A 430 -20.24 6.91 -36.94
CA ALA A 430 -20.87 6.32 -38.11
C ALA A 430 -22.20 5.60 -37.78
N LYS A 431 -22.31 4.98 -36.59
CA LYS A 431 -23.53 4.30 -36.14
C LYS A 431 -24.66 5.30 -35.92
N GLY A 432 -24.40 6.41 -35.22
CA GLY A 432 -25.43 7.43 -35.02
C GLY A 432 -25.90 8.06 -36.32
N LEU A 433 -25.03 8.18 -37.33
CA LEU A 433 -25.43 8.65 -38.65
C LEU A 433 -26.29 7.64 -39.42
N GLN A 434 -26.06 6.34 -39.23
CA GLN A 434 -26.92 5.28 -39.76
C GLN A 434 -28.29 5.29 -39.07
N ASP A 435 -28.30 5.43 -37.75
CA ASP A 435 -29.53 5.49 -36.94
C ASP A 435 -30.38 6.72 -37.34
N LEU A 436 -29.75 7.89 -37.54
CA LEU A 436 -30.36 9.12 -38.06
C LEU A 436 -31.02 8.89 -39.44
N SER A 437 -30.35 8.16 -40.32
CA SER A 437 -30.89 7.85 -41.66
C SER A 437 -32.03 6.83 -41.62
N SER A 438 -32.09 5.95 -40.62
CA SER A 438 -33.19 4.99 -40.46
C SER A 438 -34.44 5.58 -39.83
N GLU A 439 -34.29 6.57 -38.93
CA GLU A 439 -35.44 7.30 -38.38
C GLU A 439 -36.09 8.23 -39.40
N GLY A 440 -35.34 8.73 -40.39
CA GLY A 440 -35.88 9.50 -41.51
C GLY A 440 -36.78 8.72 -42.49
N PHE A 441 -36.91 7.39 -42.32
CA PHE A 441 -37.82 6.54 -43.10
C PHE A 441 -39.04 6.05 -42.30
N GLN A 442 -39.26 6.58 -41.09
CA GLN A 442 -40.49 6.39 -40.34
C GLN A 442 -41.26 7.72 -40.26
N ASP A 443 -41.93 8.08 -41.35
CA ASP A 443 -43.07 9.00 -41.30
C ASP A 443 -44.38 8.18 -41.35
N PRO A 444 -45.45 8.63 -40.66
CA PRO A 444 -46.63 7.83 -40.27
C PRO A 444 -47.53 7.32 -41.41
#